data_AF-A0A2D6P772-F1
#
_entry.id   AF-A0A2D6P772-F1
#
_cell.length_a   1.000
_cell.length_b   1.000
_cell.length_c   1.000
_cell.angle_alpha   90.00
_cell.angle_beta   90.00
_cell.angle_gamma   90.00
#
_symmetry.space_group_name_H-M   'P 1'
#
loop_
_entity.id
_entity.type
_entity.pdbx_description
1 polymer ?
#
loop_
_entity_poly.entity_id
_entity_poly.type
_entity_poly.pdbx_seq_one_letter_code
_entity_poly.pdbx_strand_id
1 'polypeptide(L)' 'MRDTANYKFGGFPLSAVNVLRLISELEGSYQLLKYLGFKEDMDTLDEIKQKYYKLYFKLKKQEKLPPP' A
#
# COMPACT_ATOMS: atom_id res chain seq x y z
N MET A 1 -20.83 -19.13 -7.19
CA MET A 1 -19.36 -19.03 -7.07
C MET A 1 -19.03 -17.60 -6.64
N ARG A 2 -18.10 -17.41 -5.69
CA ARG A 2 -17.57 -16.06 -5.42
C ARG A 2 -16.70 -15.66 -6.60
N ASP A 3 -16.86 -14.44 -7.10
CA ASP A 3 -15.96 -13.90 -8.10
C ASP A 3 -14.57 -13.71 -7.48
N THR A 4 -13.61 -14.54 -7.90
CA THR A 4 -12.24 -14.53 -7.40
C THR A 4 -11.26 -13.81 -8.33
N ALA A 5 -11.75 -13.15 -9.40
CA ALA A 5 -10.89 -12.50 -10.38
C ALA A 5 -9.95 -11.47 -9.73
N ASN A 6 -10.45 -10.75 -8.72
CA ASN A 6 -9.70 -9.73 -7.98
C ASN A 6 -8.63 -10.28 -7.02
N TYR A 7 -8.63 -11.59 -6.74
CA TYR A 7 -7.68 -12.25 -5.83
C TYR A 7 -6.54 -12.97 -6.58
N LYS A 8 -6.34 -12.63 -7.86
CA LYS A 8 -5.21 -13.08 -8.67
C LYS A 8 -4.09 -12.05 -8.64
N PHE A 9 -2.88 -12.48 -8.98
CA PHE A 9 -1.76 -11.56 -9.17
C PHE A 9 -2.13 -10.48 -10.19
N GLY A 10 -2.05 -9.20 -9.78
CA GLY A 10 -2.46 -8.06 -10.60
C GLY A 10 -3.98 -7.89 -10.80
N GLY A 11 -4.81 -8.70 -10.15
CA GLY A 11 -6.28 -8.64 -10.29
C GLY A 11 -6.94 -7.52 -9.50
N PHE A 12 -6.26 -6.94 -8.50
CA PHE A 12 -6.83 -5.88 -7.68
C PHE A 12 -6.64 -4.51 -8.35
N PRO A 13 -7.67 -3.65 -8.44
CA PRO A 13 -7.55 -2.36 -9.10
C PRO A 13 -6.48 -1.48 -8.46
N LEU A 14 -5.62 -0.88 -9.29
CA LEU A 14 -4.61 0.07 -8.82
C LEU A 14 -5.21 1.47 -8.67
N SER A 15 -5.91 1.70 -7.55
CA SER A 15 -6.46 3.01 -7.18
C SER A 15 -5.76 3.60 -5.95
N ALA A 16 -5.87 4.91 -5.75
CA ALA A 16 -5.31 5.58 -4.56
C ALA A 16 -5.87 4.97 -3.27
N VAL A 17 -7.16 4.61 -3.25
CA VAL A 17 -7.78 3.94 -2.09
C VAL A 17 -7.16 2.57 -1.81
N ASN A 18 -6.94 1.75 -2.84
CA ASN A 18 -6.37 0.42 -2.66
C ASN A 18 -4.88 0.48 -2.27
N VAL A 19 -4.11 1.44 -2.79
CA VAL A 19 -2.74 1.69 -2.34
C VAL A 19 -2.71 2.22 -0.90
N LEU A 20 -3.66 3.07 -0.51
CA LEU A 20 -3.76 3.55 0.87
C LEU A 20 -4.06 2.42 1.86
N ARG A 21 -4.89 1.43 1.47
CA ARG A 21 -5.12 0.22 2.27
C ARG A 21 -3.83 -0.56 2.49
N LEU A 22 -3.03 -0.78 1.44
CA LEU A 22 -1.71 -1.42 1.57
C LEU A 22 -0.80 -0.65 2.54
N ILE A 23 -0.73 0.68 2.41
CA ILE A 23 0.07 1.52 3.32
C ILE A 23 -0.37 1.34 4.77
N SER A 24 -1.68 1.27 5.04
CA SER A 24 -2.21 1.06 6.40
C SER A 24 -1.72 -0.25 7.03
N GLU A 25 -1.73 -1.35 6.28
CA GLU A 25 -1.22 -2.66 6.74
C GLU A 25 0.29 -2.62 7.00
N LEU A 26 1.05 -1.92 6.15
CA LEU A 26 2.50 -1.76 6.30
C LEU A 26 2.85 -0.92 7.53
N GLU A 27 2.12 0.17 7.80
CA GLU A 27 2.33 0.98 9.01
C GLU A 27 2.02 0.19 10.29
N GLY A 28 0.93 -0.59 10.29
CA GLY A 28 0.61 -1.48 11.39
C GLY A 28 1.72 -2.51 11.64
N SER A 29 2.19 -3.15 10.57
CA SER A 29 3.29 -4.13 10.65
C SER A 29 4.60 -3.49 11.13
N TYR A 30 4.95 -2.30 10.63
CA TYR A 30 6.11 -1.54 11.08
C TYR A 30 6.07 -1.27 12.59
N GLN A 31 4.92 -0.84 13.13
CA GLN A 31 4.79 -0.59 14.57
C GLN A 31 4.94 -1.87 15.40
N LEU A 32 4.39 -2.99 14.93
CA LEU A 32 4.55 -4.28 15.61
C LEU A 32 6.03 -4.71 15.63
N LEU A 33 6.74 -4.61 14.52
CA LEU A 33 8.17 -4.93 14.45
C LEU A 33 8.99 -4.03 15.39
N LYS A 34 8.66 -2.74 15.43
CA LYS A 34 9.26 -1.79 16.37
C LYS A 34 9.07 -2.23 17.82
N TYR A 35 7.85 -2.60 18.21
CA TYR A 35 7.55 -3.01 19.59
C TYR A 35 8.15 -4.36 19.97
N LEU A 36 8.35 -5.24 19.00
CA LEU A 36 8.98 -6.56 19.20
C LEU A 36 10.51 -6.54 19.11
N GLY A 37 11.11 -5.41 18.72
CA GLY A 37 12.57 -5.26 18.61
C GLY A 37 13.18 -5.81 17.32
N PHE A 38 12.37 -6.12 16.31
CA PHE A 38 12.83 -6.61 15.00
C PHE A 38 13.26 -5.44 14.09
N LYS A 39 14.41 -4.85 14.40
CA LYS A 39 14.88 -3.61 13.76
C LYS A 39 15.12 -3.74 12.25
N GLU A 40 15.76 -4.80 11.80
CA GLU A 40 16.08 -4.99 10.37
C GLU A 40 14.82 -5.09 9.51
N ASP A 41 13.84 -5.87 9.96
CA ASP A 41 12.55 -5.99 9.28
C ASP A 41 11.76 -4.67 9.36
N MET A 42 11.82 -3.97 10.50
CA MET A 42 11.18 -2.66 10.68
C MET A 42 11.72 -1.64 9.66
N ASP A 43 13.04 -1.55 9.53
CA ASP A 43 13.69 -0.65 8.57
C ASP A 43 13.35 -1.05 7.12
N THR A 44 13.32 -2.35 6.83
CA THR A 44 12.90 -2.87 5.51
C THR A 44 11.46 -2.46 5.19
N LEU A 45 10.53 -2.55 6.15
CA LEU A 45 9.15 -2.09 5.95
C LEU A 45 9.06 -0.57 5.77
N ASP A 46 9.91 0.20 6.43
CA ASP A 46 9.98 1.66 6.25
C ASP A 46 10.35 2.01 4.80
N GLU A 47 11.36 1.37 4.23
CA GLU A 47 11.74 1.58 2.83
C GLU A 47 10.62 1.18 1.85
N ILE A 48 9.91 0.08 2.14
CA ILE A 48 8.80 -0.41 1.33
C ILE A 48 7.64 0.59 1.36
N LYS A 49 7.20 1.04 2.54
CA LYS A 49 6.03 1.94 2.66
C LYS A 49 6.28 3.31 2.03
N GLN A 50 7.52 3.83 2.07
CA GLN A 50 7.88 5.08 1.39
C GLN A 50 7.66 5.02 -0.13
N LYS A 51 7.91 3.86 -0.77
CA LYS A 51 7.64 3.66 -2.21
C LYS A 51 6.14 3.81 -2.51
N TYR A 52 5.29 3.24 -1.65
CA TYR A 52 3.84 3.27 -1.83
C TYR A 52 3.22 4.61 -1.45
N TYR A 53 3.75 5.36 -0.47
CA TYR A 53 3.34 6.74 -0.22
C TYR A 53 3.49 7.63 -1.47
N LYS A 54 4.64 7.53 -2.15
CA LYS A 54 4.87 8.25 -3.42
C LYS A 54 3.84 7.87 -4.48
N LEU A 55 3.53 6.58 -4.61
CA LEU A 55 2.52 6.09 -5.54
C LEU A 55 1.11 6.59 -5.18
N TYR A 56 0.74 6.56 -3.91
CA TYR A 56 -0.55 7.07 -3.42
C TYR A 56 -0.76 8.52 -3.82
N PHE A 57 0.21 9.41 -3.55
CA PHE A 57 0.07 10.82 -3.89
C PHE A 57 0.00 11.06 -5.39
N LYS A 58 0.72 10.25 -6.19
CA LYS A 58 0.62 10.27 -7.66
C LYS A 58 -0.79 9.90 -8.12
N LEU A 59 -1.32 8.76 -7.68
CA LEU A 59 -2.66 8.28 -8.04
C LEU A 59 -3.75 9.26 -7.58
N LYS A 60 -3.67 9.73 -6.33
CA LYS A 60 -4.61 10.72 -5.77
C LYS A 60 -4.67 12.00 -6.58
N LYS A 61 -3.53 12.45 -7.13
CA LYS A 61 -3.48 13.63 -8.01
C LYS A 61 -4.13 13.32 -9.36
N GLN A 62 -3.83 12.17 -9.95
CA GLN A 62 -4.38 11.74 -11.25
C GLN A 62 -5.90 11.55 -11.20
N GLU A 63 -6.42 10.93 -10.15
CA GLU A 63 -7.85 10.68 -9.95
C GLU A 63 -8.67 11.96 -9.70
N LYS A 64 -8.02 13.04 -9.25
CA LYS A 64 -8.65 14.36 -9.07
C LYS A 64 -8.70 15.19 -10.34
N LEU A 65 -7.88 14.86 -11.34
CA LEU A 65 -7.92 15.59 -12.61
C LEU A 65 -9.20 15.17 -13.36
N PRO A 66 -9.93 16.13 -13.97
CA PRO A 66 -10.99 15.76 -14.90
C PRO A 66 -10.39 14.90 -16.01
N PRO A 67 -11.16 13.93 -16.57
CA PRO A 67 -10.69 13.14 -17.70
C PRO A 67 -10.29 14.07 -18.86
N PRO A 68 -9.26 13.70 -19.63
CA PRO A 68 -8.81 14.47 -20.79
C PRO A 68 -9.88 14.60 -21.87
#